data_AF-A0A920HMB9-F1
#
_entry.id   AF-A0A920HMB9-F1
#
_cell.length_a   1.000
_cell.length_b   1.000
_cell.length_c   1.000
_cell.angle_alpha   90.00
_cell.angle_beta   90.00
_cell.angle_gamma   90.00
#
_symmetry.space_group_name_H-M   'P 1'
#
loop_
_entity.id
_entity.type
_entity.pdbx_description
1 polymer ?
#
loop_
_entity_poly.entity_id
_entity_poly.type
_entity_poly.pdbx_seq_one_letter_code
_entity_poly.pdbx_strand_id
1 'polypeptide(L)'
;MQFYTVDSIHTSDYDDYYSNRWDRGHMAPAGSFNDSYENLYATFSYLNVALQYDDLNRGAWVDLEEQVRLWADLYGDIDIEIYLEFDNNHIVLDTGAHVPTAFSNM
;
A
#
# COMPACT_ATOMS: atom_id res chain seq x y z
N MET A 1 -6.66 1.97 12.34
CA MET A 1 -5.75 2.96 12.98
C MET A 1 -5.79 4.25 12.17
N GLN A 2 -5.28 5.36 12.70
CA GLN A 2 -5.10 6.59 11.90
C GLN A 2 -3.75 6.52 11.18
N PHE A 3 -3.70 7.00 9.94
CA PHE A 3 -2.46 7.12 9.18
C PHE A 3 -1.63 8.31 9.64
N TYR A 4 -0.31 8.22 9.48
CA TYR A 4 0.64 9.26 9.90
C TYR A 4 1.79 9.44 8.92
N THR A 5 2.32 10.66 8.86
CA THR A 5 3.52 11.00 8.08
C THR A 5 4.78 10.79 8.91
N VAL A 6 5.96 10.81 8.26
CA VAL A 6 7.25 10.79 8.95
C VAL A 6 8.01 12.09 8.69
N ASP A 7 8.85 12.50 9.64
CA ASP A 7 9.57 13.78 9.54
C ASP A 7 10.75 13.76 8.55
N SER A 8 11.28 12.58 8.23
CA SER A 8 12.54 12.44 7.48
C SER A 8 12.37 12.38 5.96
N ILE A 9 11.16 12.08 5.49
CA ILE A 9 10.86 11.85 4.06
C ILE A 9 9.52 12.53 3.76
N HIS A 10 9.48 13.26 2.65
CA HIS A 10 8.23 13.80 2.14
C HIS A 10 7.40 12.67 1.51
N THR A 11 6.30 12.31 2.16
CA THR A 11 5.33 11.31 1.70
C THR A 11 4.07 11.96 1.15
N SER A 12 3.11 11.15 0.72
CA SER A 12 1.72 11.59 0.67
C SER A 12 1.19 11.90 2.08
N ASP A 13 0.05 12.56 2.16
CA ASP A 13 -0.67 12.81 3.40
C ASP A 13 -2.18 12.54 3.26
N TYR A 14 -2.98 13.01 4.22
CA TYR A 14 -4.43 12.80 4.20
C TYR A 14 -5.13 13.41 2.99
N ASP A 15 -4.69 14.60 2.55
CA ASP A 15 -5.39 15.37 1.53
C ASP A 15 -5.28 14.70 0.15
N ASP A 16 -4.19 13.97 -0.10
CA ASP A 16 -3.98 13.20 -1.34
C ASP A 16 -5.01 12.09 -1.56
N TYR A 17 -5.58 11.54 -0.49
CA TYR A 17 -6.58 10.46 -0.55
C TYR A 17 -7.99 10.96 -0.21
N TYR A 18 -8.14 12.24 0.13
CA TYR A 18 -9.41 12.75 0.61
C TYR A 18 -10.43 12.84 -0.51
N SER A 19 -11.60 12.23 -0.28
CA SER A 19 -12.78 12.36 -1.15
C SER A 19 -12.51 12.08 -2.64
N ASN A 20 -11.69 11.07 -2.93
CA ASN A 20 -11.40 10.63 -4.28
C ASN A 20 -11.44 9.09 -4.39
N ARG A 21 -11.14 8.56 -5.57
CA ARG A 21 -11.22 7.12 -5.89
C ARG A 21 -9.98 6.31 -5.46
N TRP A 22 -8.95 6.99 -4.99
CA TRP A 22 -7.67 6.38 -4.64
C TRP A 22 -7.66 6.03 -3.16
N ASP A 23 -7.60 4.74 -2.88
CA ASP A 23 -7.39 4.24 -1.54
C ASP A 23 -5.93 4.37 -1.13
N ARG A 24 -5.71 4.35 0.20
CA ARG A 24 -4.42 4.12 0.83
C ARG A 24 -4.08 2.62 0.75
N GLY A 25 -3.67 2.18 -0.44
CA GLY A 25 -3.28 0.80 -0.70
C GLY A 25 -1.99 0.45 0.01
N HIS A 26 -1.98 -0.60 0.83
CA HIS A 26 -0.80 -1.00 1.61
C HIS A 26 0.19 -1.79 0.76
N MET A 27 1.48 -1.49 0.87
CA MET A 27 2.55 -2.29 0.27
C MET A 27 2.95 -3.42 1.22
N ALA A 28 3.25 -3.13 2.48
CA ALA A 28 3.27 -4.13 3.55
C ALA A 28 1.86 -4.22 4.18
N PRO A 29 1.10 -5.31 3.93
CA PRO A 29 -0.31 -5.36 4.32
C PRO A 29 -0.48 -5.52 5.82
N ALA A 30 -1.35 -4.70 6.42
CA ALA A 30 -1.65 -4.73 7.85
C ALA A 30 -1.99 -6.14 8.39
N GLY A 31 -2.67 -6.95 7.58
CA GLY A 31 -3.05 -8.32 7.94
C GLY A 31 -1.88 -9.27 8.15
N SER A 32 -0.71 -8.99 7.58
CA SER A 32 0.51 -9.80 7.73
C SER A 32 1.41 -9.36 8.90
N PHE A 33 1.11 -8.20 9.51
CA PHE A 33 1.91 -7.60 10.60
C PHE A 33 1.05 -7.37 11.87
N ASN A 34 0.06 -8.23 12.11
CA ASN A 34 -0.88 -8.10 13.22
C ASN A 34 -0.42 -8.80 14.52
N ASP A 35 0.86 -9.19 14.59
CA ASP A 35 1.50 -9.91 15.69
C ASP A 35 1.80 -9.02 16.90
N SER A 36 1.98 -7.71 16.67
CA SER A 36 2.11 -6.69 17.70
C SER A 36 1.42 -5.40 17.30
N TYR A 37 1.12 -4.55 18.29
CA TYR A 37 0.56 -3.22 18.01
C TYR A 37 1.56 -2.37 17.24
N GLU A 38 2.85 -2.46 17.58
CA GLU A 38 3.93 -1.69 16.98
C GLU A 38 4.11 -2.05 15.50
N ASN A 39 4.15 -3.35 15.16
CA ASN A 39 4.27 -3.80 13.76
C ASN A 39 3.03 -3.41 12.96
N LEU A 40 1.84 -3.61 13.53
CA LEU A 40 0.60 -3.24 12.87
C LEU A 40 0.52 -1.72 12.66
N TYR A 41 0.90 -0.92 13.66
CA TYR A 41 0.93 0.53 13.54
C TYR A 41 1.93 1.01 12.50
N ALA A 42 3.08 0.34 12.35
CA ALA A 42 4.06 0.66 11.32
C ALA A 42 3.47 0.61 9.90
N THR A 43 2.52 -0.29 9.63
CA THR A 43 1.90 -0.40 8.30
C THR A 43 1.00 0.79 7.94
N PHE A 44 0.60 1.62 8.91
CA PHE A 44 -0.24 2.81 8.71
C PHE A 44 0.58 4.09 8.47
N SER A 45 1.89 4.00 8.27
CA SER A 45 2.67 5.14 7.77
C SER A 45 2.33 5.44 6.31
N TYR A 46 2.26 6.72 5.92
CA TYR A 46 2.17 7.11 4.51
C TYR A 46 3.38 6.68 3.67
N LEU A 47 4.49 6.28 4.30
CA LEU A 47 5.61 5.61 3.60
C LEU A 47 5.23 4.24 3.03
N ASN A 48 4.26 3.56 3.64
CA ASN A 48 3.88 2.19 3.32
C ASN A 48 2.64 2.12 2.43
N VAL A 49 2.10 3.25 1.99
CA VAL A 49 0.92 3.26 1.12
C VAL A 49 1.15 4.01 -0.17
N ALA A 50 0.38 3.62 -1.18
CA ALA A 50 0.35 4.28 -2.47
C ALA A 50 -1.10 4.52 -2.91
N LEU A 51 -1.28 5.49 -3.81
CA LEU A 51 -2.57 5.77 -4.44
C LEU A 51 -2.97 4.56 -5.28
N GLN A 52 -3.90 3.76 -4.77
CA GLN A 52 -4.35 2.55 -5.43
C GLN A 52 -5.83 2.69 -5.77
N TYR A 53 -6.21 2.31 -6.98
CA TYR A 53 -7.61 2.39 -7.41
C TYR A 53 -8.48 1.52 -6.50
N ASP A 54 -9.62 2.03 -6.03
CA ASP A 54 -10.48 1.33 -5.06
C ASP A 54 -10.87 -0.11 -5.48
N ASP A 55 -11.26 -0.33 -6.73
CA ASP A 55 -11.61 -1.65 -7.26
C ASP A 55 -10.41 -2.62 -7.23
N LEU A 56 -9.19 -2.11 -7.43
CA LEU A 56 -7.98 -2.91 -7.36
C LEU A 56 -7.66 -3.26 -5.90
N ASN A 57 -7.56 -2.23 -5.05
CA ASN A 57 -7.20 -2.38 -3.63
C ASN A 57 -8.18 -3.30 -2.89
N ARG A 58 -9.49 -3.15 -3.13
CA ARG A 58 -10.54 -3.91 -2.43
C ARG A 58 -10.91 -5.22 -3.12
N GLY A 59 -10.32 -5.49 -4.29
CA GLY A 59 -10.56 -6.69 -5.09
C GLY A 59 -9.28 -7.51 -5.23
N ALA A 60 -8.75 -7.57 -6.46
CA ALA A 60 -7.65 -8.46 -6.82
C ALA A 60 -6.40 -8.30 -5.93
N TRP A 61 -6.15 -7.12 -5.38
CA TRP A 61 -5.02 -6.90 -4.48
C TRP A 61 -5.20 -7.62 -3.14
N VAL A 62 -6.38 -7.50 -2.50
CA VAL A 62 -6.70 -8.24 -1.27
C VAL A 62 -6.68 -9.75 -1.52
N ASP A 63 -7.17 -10.22 -2.68
CA ASP A 63 -7.11 -11.64 -3.04
C ASP A 63 -5.64 -12.14 -3.11
N LEU A 64 -4.74 -11.33 -3.68
CA LEU A 64 -3.31 -11.63 -3.74
C LEU A 64 -2.66 -11.65 -2.34
N GLU A 65 -2.98 -10.66 -1.50
CA GLU A 65 -2.50 -10.61 -0.11
C GLU A 65 -2.97 -11.84 0.70
N GLU A 66 -4.22 -12.26 0.54
CA GLU A 66 -4.76 -13.48 1.16
C GLU A 66 -4.04 -14.71 0.66
N GLN A 67 -3.78 -14.80 -0.64
CA GLN A 67 -3.08 -15.94 -1.23
C GLN A 67 -1.63 -16.04 -0.73
N VAL A 68 -0.92 -14.93 -0.60
CA VAL A 68 0.44 -14.89 -0.03
C VAL A 68 0.44 -15.38 1.42
N ARG A 69 -0.52 -14.94 2.25
CA ARG A 69 -0.64 -15.43 3.64
C ARG A 69 -0.88 -16.93 3.69
N LEU A 70 -1.78 -17.44 2.84
CA LEU A 70 -2.01 -18.89 2.73
C LEU A 70 -0.75 -19.66 2.32
N TRP A 71 0.04 -19.13 1.41
CA TRP A 71 1.31 -19.76 1.04
C TRP A 71 2.32 -19.73 2.19
N ALA A 72 2.39 -18.64 2.95
CA ALA A 72 3.28 -18.56 4.11
C ALA A 72 2.92 -19.61 5.17
N ASP A 73 1.61 -19.80 5.43
CA ASP A 73 1.12 -20.83 6.35
C ASP A 73 1.47 -22.26 5.88
N LEU A 74 1.47 -22.49 4.56
CA LEU A 74 1.69 -23.82 3.97
C LEU A 74 3.17 -24.16 3.76
N TYR A 75 3.99 -23.17 3.39
CA TYR A 75 5.35 -23.38 2.89
C TYR A 75 6.43 -22.74 3.78
N GLY A 76 6.04 -21.96 4.79
CA GLY A 76 6.95 -21.25 5.68
C GLY A 76 7.23 -19.82 5.20
N ASP A 77 8.38 -19.28 5.56
CA ASP A 77 8.71 -17.88 5.29
C ASP A 77 8.73 -17.58 3.77
N ILE A 78 8.11 -16.46 3.39
CA ILE A 78 8.07 -15.96 2.01
C ILE A 78 8.53 -14.50 2.03
N ASP A 79 9.51 -14.19 1.20
CA ASP A 79 9.91 -12.83 0.91
C ASP A 79 9.09 -12.30 -0.26
N ILE A 80 8.49 -11.13 -0.09
CA ILE A 80 7.72 -10.43 -1.13
C ILE A 80 8.32 -9.06 -1.37
N GLU A 81 8.54 -8.73 -2.63
CA GLU A 81 8.94 -7.40 -3.04
C GLU A 81 7.87 -6.77 -3.94
N ILE A 82 7.45 -5.55 -3.62
CA ILE A 82 6.41 -4.83 -4.37
C ILE A 82 7.04 -3.65 -5.08
N TYR A 83 6.85 -3.60 -6.39
CA TYR A 83 7.32 -2.55 -7.26
C TYR A 83 6.16 -1.68 -7.70
N LEU A 84 6.37 -0.36 -7.61
CA LEU A 84 5.47 0.64 -8.14
C LEU A 84 6.05 1.20 -9.44
N GLU A 85 5.29 1.08 -10.52
CA GLU A 85 5.70 1.58 -11.83
C GLU A 85 5.10 2.96 -12.09
N PHE A 86 5.92 3.90 -12.59
CA PHE A 86 5.49 5.25 -12.95
C PHE A 86 5.94 5.56 -14.38
N ASP A 87 5.03 5.40 -15.34
CA ASP A 87 5.30 5.76 -16.73
C ASP A 87 5.34 7.29 -16.93
N ASN A 88 5.91 7.76 -18.04
CA ASN A 88 6.03 9.21 -18.32
C ASN A 88 4.68 9.97 -18.31
N ASN A 89 3.55 9.28 -18.52
CA ASN A 89 2.21 9.85 -18.55
C ASN A 89 1.34 9.41 -17.36
N HIS A 90 1.95 8.97 -16.26
CA HIS A 90 1.20 8.63 -15.05
C HIS A 90 0.39 9.82 -14.54
N ILE A 91 -0.66 9.53 -13.77
CA ILE A 91 -1.56 10.57 -13.26
C ILE A 91 -0.87 11.30 -12.11
N VAL A 92 -0.93 12.63 -12.13
CA VAL A 92 -0.58 13.48 -11.00
C VAL A 92 -1.85 14.20 -10.56
N LEU A 93 -2.20 14.07 -9.28
CA LEU A 93 -3.37 14.72 -8.71
C LEU A 93 -3.15 16.23 -8.55
N ASP A 94 -4.23 16.99 -8.35
CA ASP A 94 -4.13 18.43 -8.10
C ASP A 94 -3.35 18.76 -6.81
N THR A 95 -3.29 17.81 -5.86
CA THR A 95 -2.45 17.90 -4.65
C THR A 95 -0.95 17.73 -4.93
N GLY A 96 -0.59 17.29 -6.14
CA GLY A 96 0.77 16.96 -6.54
C GLY A 96 1.16 15.50 -6.30
N ALA A 97 0.30 14.68 -5.69
CA ALA A 97 0.61 13.28 -5.49
C ALA A 97 0.58 12.48 -6.81
N HIS A 98 1.56 11.60 -6.94
CA HIS A 98 1.77 10.79 -8.13
C HIS A 98 1.09 9.44 -7.97
N VAL A 99 0.24 9.07 -8.93
CA VAL A 99 -0.44 7.78 -8.95
C VAL A 99 0.42 6.77 -9.72
N PRO A 100 0.77 5.62 -9.11
CA PRO A 100 1.41 4.52 -9.82
C PRO A 100 0.59 4.05 -11.01
N THR A 101 1.27 3.75 -12.11
CA THR A 101 0.67 3.18 -13.33
C THR A 101 0.36 1.70 -13.14
N ALA A 102 1.21 0.98 -12.42
CA ALA A 102 1.03 -0.44 -12.12
C ALA A 102 1.72 -0.82 -10.80
N PHE A 103 1.33 -1.99 -10.30
CA PHE A 103 1.91 -2.66 -9.14
C PHE A 103 2.30 -4.08 -9.56
N SER A 104 3.49 -4.53 -9.18
CA SER A 104 3.93 -5.90 -9.41
C SER A 104 4.59 -6.49 -8.17
N ASN A 105 4.33 -7.78 -7.92
CA ASN A 105 4.94 -8.52 -6.82
C ASN A 105 5.94 -9.54 -7.37
N MET A 106 7.11 -9.65 -6.76
CA MET A 106 8.08 -10.73 -6.99
C MET A 106 8.31 -11.54 -5.72
#